data_AF-A0A087UX53-F1
#
_entry.id   AF-A0A087UX53-F1
#
_cell.length_a   1.000
_cell.length_b   1.000
_cell.length_c   1.000
_cell.angle_alpha   90.00
_cell.angle_beta   90.00
_cell.angle_gamma   90.00
#
_symmetry.space_group_name_H-M   'P 1'
#
loop_
_entity.id
_entity.type
_entity.pdbx_description
1 polymer ?
#
loop_
_entity_poly.entity_id
_entity_poly.type
_entity_poly.pdbx_seq_one_letter_code
_entity_poly.pdbx_strand_id
1 'polypeptide(L)'
;MGYRNFFHFMFSLILMYLIFWLMPNAYDIFAKVSTALLAIRLAEFLMKITRNYFLHAKLSSKNKAIFITGCDSGFGNMLAKRMDGLGYRVFAGCLFPNGEGAKDLA
;
A
#
# COMPACT_ATOMS: atom_id res chain seq x y z
N MET A 1 -54.56 26.41 -32.57
CA MET A 1 -54.31 25.40 -31.51
C MET A 1 -52.99 24.60 -31.67
N GLY A 2 -52.25 24.68 -32.78
CA GLY A 2 -51.03 23.87 -32.99
C GLY A 2 -49.73 24.35 -32.30
N TYR A 3 -49.57 25.66 -32.07
CA TYR A 3 -48.32 26.21 -31.55
C TYR A 3 -47.98 25.78 -30.11
N ARG A 4 -48.98 25.60 -29.24
CA ARG A 4 -48.74 25.21 -27.83
C ARG A 4 -48.08 23.84 -27.71
N ASN A 5 -48.55 22.86 -28.50
CA ASN A 5 -47.99 21.51 -28.50
C ASN A 5 -46.57 21.48 -29.09
N PHE A 6 -46.29 22.35 -30.07
CA PHE A 6 -44.96 22.49 -30.66
C PHE A 6 -43.93 23.03 -29.65
N PHE A 7 -44.29 24.06 -28.87
CA PHE A 7 -43.40 24.59 -27.83
C PHE A 7 -43.14 23.58 -26.70
N HIS A 8 -44.16 22.83 -26.26
CA HIS A 8 -43.96 21.77 -25.26
C HIS A 8 -43.06 20.65 -25.76
N PHE A 9 -43.19 20.26 -27.03
CA PHE A 9 -42.33 19.25 -27.67
C PHE A 9 -40.88 19.74 -27.77
N MET A 10 -40.67 20.99 -28.14
CA MET A 10 -39.32 21.57 -28.22
C MET A 10 -38.68 21.70 -26.83
N PHE A 11 -39.47 22.09 -25.82
CA PHE A 11 -39.00 22.16 -24.44
C PHE A 11 -38.64 20.78 -23.87
N SER A 12 -39.42 19.73 -24.15
CA SER A 12 -39.11 18.38 -23.67
C SER A 12 -37.84 17.81 -24.30
N LEU A 13 -37.56 18.10 -25.57
CA LEU A 13 -36.32 17.70 -26.24
C LEU A 13 -35.09 18.42 -25.67
N ILE A 14 -35.20 19.72 -25.38
CA ILE A 14 -34.14 20.50 -24.74
C ILE A 14 -33.86 19.97 -23.34
N LEU A 15 -34.91 19.68 -22.56
CA LEU A 15 -34.78 19.09 -21.22
C LEU A 15 -34.10 17.72 -21.27
N MET A 16 -34.49 16.87 -22.22
CA MET A 16 -33.89 15.54 -22.41
C MET A 16 -32.39 15.64 -22.78
N TYR A 17 -32.03 16.57 -23.67
CA TYR A 17 -30.63 16.82 -24.04
C TYR A 17 -29.81 17.32 -22.85
N LEU A 18 -30.33 18.26 -22.05
CA LEU A 18 -29.63 18.78 -20.86
C LEU A 18 -29.44 17.70 -19.79
N ILE A 19 -30.44 16.84 -19.57
CA ILE A 19 -30.32 15.68 -18.67
C ILE A 19 -29.24 14.73 -19.21
N PHE A 20 -29.27 14.41 -20.50
CA PHE A 20 -28.26 13.56 -21.15
C PHE A 20 -26.86 14.19 -21.14
N TRP A 21 -26.73 15.52 -21.05
CA TRP A 21 -25.44 16.21 -20.99
C TRP A 21 -24.93 16.42 -19.56
N LEU A 22 -25.81 16.51 -18.57
CA LEU A 22 -25.47 16.66 -17.14
C LEU A 22 -25.23 15.32 -16.43
N MET A 23 -25.98 14.26 -16.79
CA MET A 23 -25.84 12.93 -16.20
C MET A 23 -24.49 12.22 -16.46
N PRO A 24 -23.82 12.36 -17.62
CA PRO A 24 -22.58 11.62 -17.91
C PRO A 24 -21.43 12.02 -16.99
N ASN A 25 -21.31 13.31 -16.67
CA ASN A 25 -20.22 13.81 -15.82
C ASN A 25 -20.38 13.34 -14.37
N ALA A 26 -21.60 13.39 -13.84
CA ALA A 26 -21.88 12.91 -12.49
C ALA A 26 -21.73 11.37 -12.39
N TYR A 27 -22.20 10.65 -13.40
CA TYR A 27 -22.07 9.18 -13.47
C TYR A 27 -20.60 8.75 -13.58
N ASP A 28 -19.82 9.38 -14.45
CA ASP A 28 -18.39 9.04 -14.65
C ASP A 28 -17.56 9.34 -13.40
N ILE A 29 -17.80 10.47 -12.73
CA ILE A 29 -17.15 10.78 -11.44
C ILE A 29 -17.53 9.74 -10.39
N PHE A 30 -18.82 9.40 -10.26
CA PHE A 30 -19.28 8.40 -9.31
C PHE A 30 -18.70 7.01 -9.59
N ALA A 31 -18.62 6.61 -10.86
CA ALA A 31 -18.03 5.34 -11.29
C ALA A 31 -16.52 5.29 -10.98
N LYS A 32 -15.78 6.38 -11.22
CA LYS A 32 -14.35 6.47 -10.89
C LYS A 32 -14.09 6.43 -9.39
N VAL A 33 -14.87 7.16 -8.60
CA VAL A 33 -14.74 7.15 -7.14
C VAL A 33 -15.07 5.76 -6.58
N SER A 34 -16.16 5.14 -7.03
CA SER A 34 -16.56 3.82 -6.55
C SER A 34 -15.54 2.73 -6.92
N THR A 35 -15.02 2.75 -8.15
CA THR A 35 -13.96 1.83 -8.58
C THR A 35 -12.66 2.05 -7.80
N ALA A 36 -12.26 3.29 -7.54
CA ALA A 36 -11.08 3.59 -6.71
C ALA A 36 -11.23 3.07 -5.28
N LEU A 37 -12.41 3.25 -4.66
CA LEU A 37 -12.69 2.74 -3.31
C LEU A 37 -12.63 1.20 -3.27
N LEU A 38 -13.20 0.53 -4.27
CA LEU A 38 -13.13 -0.93 -4.38
C LEU A 38 -11.68 -1.41 -4.56
N ALA A 39 -10.89 -0.72 -5.37
CA ALA A 39 -9.47 -1.03 -5.55
C ALA A 39 -8.67 -0.87 -4.24
N ILE A 40 -8.92 0.20 -3.47
CA ILE A 40 -8.29 0.40 -2.16
C ILE A 40 -8.67 -0.72 -1.20
N ARG A 41 -9.95 -1.09 -1.12
CA ARG A 41 -10.41 -2.19 -0.25
C ARG A 41 -9.81 -3.53 -0.65
N LEU A 42 -9.71 -3.80 -1.96
CA LEU A 42 -9.05 -5.00 -2.46
C LEU A 42 -7.57 -5.00 -2.09
N ALA A 43 -6.87 -3.87 -2.24
CA ALA A 43 -5.47 -3.75 -1.84
C ALA A 43 -5.28 -3.98 -0.33
N GLU A 44 -6.12 -3.39 0.52
CA GLU A 44 -6.11 -3.64 1.97
C GLU A 44 -6.32 -5.13 2.29
N PHE A 45 -7.28 -5.77 1.62
CA PHE A 45 -7.58 -7.19 1.79
C PHE A 45 -6.43 -8.08 1.36
N LEU A 46 -5.85 -7.83 0.18
CA LEU A 46 -4.68 -8.55 -0.32
C LEU A 46 -3.49 -8.36 0.61
N MET A 47 -3.20 -7.14 1.06
CA MET A 47 -2.13 -6.86 2.01
C MET A 47 -2.33 -7.58 3.35
N LYS A 48 -3.58 -7.69 3.82
CA LYS A 48 -3.91 -8.45 5.04
C LYS A 48 -3.69 -9.94 4.84
N ILE A 49 -4.11 -10.50 3.71
CA ILE A 49 -3.84 -11.90 3.35
C ILE A 49 -2.33 -12.14 3.28
N THR A 50 -1.60 -11.36 2.50
CA THR A 50 -0.14 -11.50 2.36
C THR A 50 0.58 -11.38 3.69
N ARG A 51 0.16 -10.44 4.56
CA ARG A 51 0.71 -10.32 5.92
C ARG A 51 0.47 -11.58 6.74
N ASN A 52 -0.78 -12.04 6.82
CA ASN A 52 -1.16 -13.19 7.64
C ASN A 52 -0.50 -14.50 7.18
N TYR A 53 -0.39 -14.73 5.88
CA TYR A 53 0.18 -15.98 5.35
C TYR A 53 1.70 -15.93 5.23
N PHE A 54 2.28 -14.80 4.81
CA PHE A 54 3.69 -14.76 4.41
C PHE A 54 4.59 -14.08 5.45
N LEU A 55 4.14 -12.97 6.05
CA LEU A 55 5.01 -12.15 6.92
C LEU A 55 5.05 -12.60 8.38
N HIS A 56 4.11 -13.45 8.82
CA HIS A 56 4.08 -13.98 10.18
C HIS A 56 4.87 -15.28 10.38
N ALA A 57 5.47 -15.84 9.31
CA ALA A 57 6.32 -17.01 9.41
C ALA A 57 7.65 -16.65 10.11
N LYS A 58 7.66 -16.65 11.45
CA LYS A 58 8.89 -16.50 12.24
C LYS A 58 9.70 -17.79 12.12
N LEU A 59 10.80 -17.74 11.39
CA LEU A 59 11.74 -18.86 11.32
C LEU A 59 12.35 -19.10 12.70
N SER A 60 12.41 -20.35 13.15
CA SER A 60 13.13 -20.68 14.37
C SER A 60 14.60 -20.29 14.23
N SER A 61 15.17 -19.73 15.30
CA SER A 61 16.60 -19.41 15.36
C SER A 61 17.49 -20.65 15.50
N LYS A 62 16.90 -21.80 15.87
CA LYS A 62 17.63 -23.06 16.05
C LYS A 62 18.34 -23.47 14.76
N ASN A 63 19.66 -23.62 14.85
CA ASN A 63 20.54 -24.00 13.73
C ASN A 63 20.47 -23.06 12.51
N LYS A 64 20.12 -21.79 12.71
CA LYS A 64 20.14 -20.77 11.66
C LYS A 64 21.05 -19.61 12.05
N ALA A 65 21.64 -18.98 11.05
CA ALA A 65 22.43 -17.77 11.20
C ALA A 65 21.94 -16.68 10.23
N ILE A 66 22.17 -15.43 10.60
CA ILE A 66 21.81 -14.24 9.81
C ILE A 66 23.11 -13.48 9.53
N PHE A 67 23.34 -13.12 8.27
CA PHE A 67 24.42 -12.23 7.87
C PHE A 67 23.83 -10.86 7.49
N ILE A 68 24.33 -9.80 8.12
CA ILE A 68 23.85 -8.43 7.91
C ILE A 68 25.06 -7.58 7.50
N THR A 69 24.96 -6.85 6.39
CA THR A 69 25.99 -5.88 5.97
C THR A 69 25.62 -4.47 6.40
N GLY A 70 26.61 -3.59 6.53
CA GLY A 70 26.39 -2.19 6.93
C GLY A 70 25.95 -2.05 8.39
N CYS A 71 26.61 -2.76 9.30
CA CYS A 71 26.24 -2.80 10.72
C CYS A 71 26.92 -1.73 11.60
N ASP A 72 27.76 -0.87 11.02
CA ASP A 72 28.52 0.13 11.77
C ASP A 72 27.62 1.15 12.50
N SER A 73 26.40 1.41 12.02
CA SER A 73 25.46 2.34 12.68
C SER A 73 24.01 2.15 12.20
N GLY A 74 23.08 2.95 12.73
CA GLY A 74 21.72 3.08 12.23
C GLY A 74 20.93 1.78 12.23
N PHE A 75 20.17 1.54 11.15
CA PHE A 75 19.27 0.41 11.04
C PHE A 75 19.99 -0.94 11.08
N GLY A 76 21.13 -1.08 10.39
CA GLY A 76 21.89 -2.33 10.36
C GLY A 76 22.37 -2.74 11.76
N ASN A 77 22.91 -1.80 12.53
CA ASN A 77 23.34 -2.02 13.91
C ASN A 77 22.17 -2.45 14.82
N MET A 78 21.06 -1.72 14.77
CA MET A 78 19.86 -2.05 15.56
C MET A 78 19.27 -3.41 15.16
N LEU A 79 19.29 -3.74 13.87
CA LEU A 79 18.83 -5.04 13.38
C LEU A 79 19.72 -6.17 13.88
N ALA A 80 21.04 -6.00 13.85
CA ALA A 80 21.99 -6.99 14.37
C ALA A 80 21.73 -7.29 15.84
N LYS A 81 21.66 -6.24 16.69
CA LYS A 81 21.35 -6.37 18.12
C LYS A 81 20.00 -7.03 18.37
N ARG A 82 18.97 -6.63 17.62
CA ARG A 82 17.62 -7.20 17.77
C ARG A 82 17.58 -8.69 17.41
N MET A 83 18.25 -9.09 16.33
CA MET A 83 18.24 -10.49 15.90
C MET A 83 19.07 -11.38 16.83
N ASP A 84 20.20 -10.88 17.33
CA ASP A 84 20.98 -11.57 18.35
C ASP A 84 20.17 -11.77 19.64
N GLY A 85 19.49 -10.71 20.12
CA GLY A 85 18.58 -10.80 21.27
C GLY A 85 17.34 -11.70 21.07
N LEU A 86 16.98 -12.01 19.82
CA LEU A 86 15.95 -13.01 19.49
C LEU A 86 16.50 -14.45 19.40
N GLY A 87 17.80 -14.64 19.65
CA GLY A 87 18.48 -15.93 19.73
C GLY A 87 19.05 -16.45 18.39
N TYR A 88 19.09 -15.62 17.35
CA TYR A 88 19.77 -15.99 16.10
C TYR A 88 21.27 -15.80 16.24
N ARG A 89 22.07 -16.67 15.61
CA ARG A 89 23.50 -16.40 15.41
C ARG A 89 23.65 -15.31 14.36
N VAL A 90 24.13 -14.13 14.74
CA VAL A 90 24.30 -13.00 13.82
C VAL A 90 25.77 -12.83 13.44
N PHE A 91 26.03 -12.65 12.14
CA PHE A 91 27.31 -12.21 11.59
C PHE A 91 27.16 -10.78 11.09
N ALA A 92 27.70 -9.82 11.83
CA ALA A 92 27.61 -8.40 11.49
C ALA A 92 28.81 -7.97 10.62
N GLY A 93 28.54 -7.72 9.35
CA GLY A 93 29.49 -7.11 8.41
C GLY A 93 29.57 -5.60 8.61
N CYS A 94 30.68 -5.16 9.21
CA CYS A 94 31.00 -3.75 9.44
C CYS A 94 32.10 -3.30 8.46
N LEU A 95 31.96 -2.07 7.93
CA LEU A 95 32.98 -1.43 7.10
C LEU A 95 34.21 -1.03 7.94
N PHE A 96 33.98 -0.58 9.18
CA PHE A 96 35.01 -0.20 10.13
C PHE A 96 34.98 -1.16 11.33
N PRO A 97 35.63 -2.34 11.25
CA PRO A 97 35.58 -3.37 12.30
C PRO A 97 36.15 -2.91 13.66
N ASN A 98 36.98 -1.87 13.66
CA ASN A 98 37.53 -1.27 14.89
C ASN A 98 36.78 -0.01 15.33
N GLY A 99 35.74 0.41 14.61
CA GLY A 99 34.90 1.55 14.96
C GLY A 99 33.99 1.24 16.15
N GLU A 100 33.49 2.29 16.82
CA GLU A 100 32.64 2.14 18.01
C GLU A 100 31.40 1.28 17.74
N GLY A 101 30.70 1.51 16.63
CA GLY A 101 29.50 0.74 16.32
C GLY A 101 29.75 -0.75 16.03
N ALA A 102 30.95 -1.13 15.59
CA ALA A 102 31.33 -2.54 15.46
C ALA A 102 31.69 -3.16 16.82
N LYS A 103 32.36 -2.40 17.69
CA LYS A 103 32.66 -2.82 19.08
C LYS A 103 31.41 -3.04 19.90
N ASP A 104 30.37 -2.24 19.65
CA ASP A 104 29.05 -2.40 20.26
C ASP A 104 28.31 -3.70 19.88
N LEU A 105 28.82 -4.45 18.90
CA LEU A 105 28.26 -5.71 18.39
C LEU A 105 29.14 -6.93 18.72
N ALA A 106 30.27 -6.72 19.40
CA ALA A 106 31.25 -7.76 19.73
C ALA A 106 30.98 -8.42 21.08
#